data_AF-A0A956C1J3-F1
#
_entry.id   AF-A0A956C1J3-F1
#
_cell.length_a   1.000
_cell.length_b   1.000
_cell.length_c   1.000
_cell.angle_alpha   90.00
_cell.angle_beta   90.00
_cell.angle_gamma   90.00
#
_symmetry.space_group_name_H-M   'P 1'
#
loop_
_entity.id
_entity.type
_entity.pdbx_description
1 polymer ?
#
loop_
_entity_poly.entity_id
_entity_poly.type
_entity_poly.pdbx_seq_one_letter_code
_entity_poly.pdbx_strand_id
1 'polypeptide(L)'
;ARRTISELADILVLDQSSLSRNLAVLEREGYVKLTAGDDKRQRVVTLTRTGRGLLAKGVPVWKKAQSEVASLMSGSDLEHSMSSLRKMTKAAVAARADTRAARASR
;
A
#
# COMPACT_ATOMS: atom_id res chain seq x y z
N ALA A 1 2.96 -11.34 6.76
CA ALA A 1 3.09 -10.58 8.02
C ALA A 1 1.75 -9.95 8.36
N ARG A 2 1.37 -9.94 9.65
CA ARG A 2 0.26 -9.11 10.15
C ARG A 2 0.77 -7.68 10.31
N ARG A 3 -0.02 -6.69 9.91
CA ARG A 3 0.33 -5.26 10.03
C ARG A 3 -0.89 -4.46 10.43
N THR A 4 -0.69 -3.39 11.18
CA THR A 4 -1.77 -2.43 11.47
C THR A 4 -2.13 -1.62 10.22
N ILE A 5 -3.31 -1.01 10.20
CA ILE A 5 -3.69 -0.09 9.12
C ILE A 5 -2.71 1.07 9.01
N SER A 6 -2.22 1.62 10.13
CA SER A 6 -1.24 2.72 10.11
C SER A 6 0.06 2.29 9.44
N GLU A 7 0.61 1.14 9.82
CA GLU A 7 1.85 0.62 9.21
C GLU A 7 1.68 0.36 7.71
N LEU A 8 0.53 -0.17 7.29
CA LEU A 8 0.25 -0.38 5.87
C LEU A 8 0.08 0.94 5.12
N ALA A 9 -0.55 1.94 5.74
CA ALA A 9 -0.69 3.27 5.15
C ALA A 9 0.69 3.90 4.91
N ASP A 10 1.60 3.76 5.88
CA ASP A 10 2.98 4.25 5.78
C ASP A 10 3.76 3.52 4.67
N ILE A 11 3.66 2.18 4.60
CA ILE A 11 4.34 1.38 3.55
C ILE A 11 3.82 1.75 2.15
N LEU A 12 2.49 1.89 2.02
CA LEU A 12 1.85 2.15 0.73
C LEU A 12 1.85 3.63 0.35
N VAL A 13 2.34 4.51 1.23
CA VAL A 13 2.33 5.97 1.06
C VAL A 13 0.90 6.50 0.80
N LEU A 14 -0.07 5.90 1.48
CA LEU A 14 -1.48 6.26 1.39
C LEU A 14 -1.94 6.99 2.65
N ASP A 15 -2.92 7.88 2.53
CA ASP A 15 -3.60 8.37 3.71
C ASP A 15 -4.42 7.24 4.35
N GLN A 16 -4.48 7.25 5.68
CA GLN A 16 -5.15 6.20 6.44
C GLN A 16 -6.65 6.07 6.10
N SER A 17 -7.32 7.18 5.74
CA SER A 17 -8.75 7.16 5.41
C SER A 17 -9.01 6.42 4.09
N SER A 18 -8.17 6.64 3.08
CA SER A 18 -8.21 5.94 1.80
C SER A 18 -7.90 4.46 1.97
N LEU A 19 -6.86 4.13 2.73
CA LEU A 19 -6.55 2.73 3.00
C LEU A 19 -7.68 2.04 3.77
N SER A 20 -8.28 2.71 4.75
CA SER A 20 -9.41 2.15 5.51
C SER A 20 -10.62 1.86 4.62
N ARG A 21 -10.97 2.77 3.70
CA ARG A 21 -12.04 2.55 2.71
C ARG A 21 -11.74 1.36 1.80
N ASN A 22 -10.50 1.25 1.30
CA ASN A 22 -10.08 0.13 0.46
C ASN A 22 -10.16 -1.20 1.22
N LEU A 23 -9.70 -1.23 2.47
CA LEU A 23 -9.73 -2.43 3.32
C LEU A 23 -11.15 -2.83 3.69
N ALA A 24 -12.08 -1.88 3.90
CA ALA A 24 -13.48 -2.18 4.18
C ALA A 24 -14.14 -2.95 3.03
N VAL A 25 -13.84 -2.58 1.77
CA VAL A 25 -14.30 -3.34 0.60
C VAL A 25 -13.71 -4.75 0.62
N LEU A 26 -12.39 -4.88 0.78
CA LEU A 26 -11.74 -6.20 0.79
C LEU A 26 -12.19 -7.10 1.95
N GLU A 27 -12.55 -6.52 3.10
CA GLU A 27 -13.10 -7.25 4.24
C GLU A 27 -14.52 -7.73 3.96
N ARG A 28 -15.37 -6.87 3.40
CA ARG A 28 -16.74 -7.23 2.99
C ARG A 28 -16.75 -8.37 1.98
N GLU A 29 -15.82 -8.36 1.03
CA GLU A 29 -15.65 -9.46 0.05
C GLU A 29 -14.93 -10.69 0.65
N GLY A 30 -14.56 -10.66 1.92
CA GLY A 30 -13.95 -11.79 2.64
C GLY A 30 -12.50 -12.08 2.24
N TYR A 31 -11.78 -11.15 1.59
CA TYR A 31 -10.38 -11.31 1.19
C TYR A 31 -9.39 -10.93 2.29
N VAL A 32 -9.77 -10.00 3.17
CA VAL A 32 -9.01 -9.67 4.37
C VAL A 32 -9.89 -9.79 5.60
N LYS A 33 -9.25 -9.87 6.77
CA LYS A 33 -9.89 -9.78 8.08
C LYS A 33 -9.20 -8.68 8.89
N LEU A 34 -9.98 -7.80 9.48
CA LEU A 34 -9.52 -6.81 10.46
C LEU A 34 -9.77 -7.32 11.88
N THR A 35 -8.72 -7.40 12.69
CA THR A 35 -8.82 -7.75 14.12
C THR A 35 -8.29 -6.62 14.99
N ALA A 36 -8.67 -6.57 16.26
CA ALA A 36 -8.02 -5.68 17.22
C ALA A 36 -6.51 -5.98 17.27
N GLY A 37 -5.71 -4.92 17.38
CA GLY A 37 -4.28 -5.02 17.68
C GLY A 37 -4.02 -5.06 19.18
N ASP A 38 -2.76 -4.87 19.56
CA ASP A 38 -2.34 -4.82 20.97
C ASP A 38 -2.95 -3.61 21.71
N ASP A 39 -3.08 -2.49 21.00
CA ASP A 39 -3.93 -1.35 21.40
C ASP A 39 -5.34 -1.53 20.80
N LYS A 40 -6.38 -1.33 21.62
CA LYS A 40 -7.79 -1.36 21.22
C LYS A 40 -8.14 -0.39 20.09
N ARG A 41 -7.34 0.67 19.89
CA ARG A 41 -7.49 1.63 18.79
C ARG A 41 -6.89 1.14 17.48
N GLN A 42 -6.03 0.12 17.52
CA GLN A 42 -5.39 -0.43 16.35
C GLN A 42 -6.22 -1.54 15.72
N ARG A 43 -6.16 -1.60 14.39
CA ARG A 43 -6.73 -2.69 13.60
C ARG A 43 -5.63 -3.35 12.79
N VAL A 44 -5.50 -4.66 12.94
CA VAL A 44 -4.52 -5.51 12.27
C VAL A 44 -5.18 -6.16 11.07
N VAL A 45 -4.55 -6.02 9.91
CA VAL A 45 -4.99 -6.61 8.64
C VAL A 45 -4.35 -7.98 8.45
N THR A 46 -5.16 -8.98 8.12
CA THR A 46 -4.69 -10.32 7.74
C THR A 46 -5.39 -10.80 6.48
N LEU A 47 -4.65 -11.37 5.52
CA LEU A 47 -5.26 -12.08 4.39
C LEU A 47 -6.01 -13.33 4.86
N THR A 48 -7.22 -13.52 4.36
CA THR A 48 -7.96 -14.77 4.54
C THR A 48 -7.41 -15.86 3.60
N ARG A 49 -7.94 -17.08 3.71
CA ARG A 49 -7.59 -18.17 2.78
C ARG A 49 -8.08 -17.86 1.35
N THR A 50 -9.29 -17.33 1.22
CA THR A 50 -9.85 -16.88 -0.06
C THR A 50 -9.04 -15.71 -0.63
N GLY A 51 -8.65 -14.74 0.21
CA GLY A 51 -7.79 -13.63 -0.20
C GLY A 51 -6.41 -14.07 -0.69
N ARG A 52 -5.78 -15.05 -0.02
CA ARG A 52 -4.53 -15.65 -0.53
C ARG A 52 -4.72 -16.34 -1.88
N GLY A 53 -5.82 -17.06 -2.06
CA GLY A 53 -6.16 -17.69 -3.33
C GLY A 53 -6.39 -16.68 -4.45
N LEU A 54 -7.08 -15.57 -4.16
CA LEU A 54 -7.27 -14.48 -5.12
C LEU A 54 -5.94 -13.81 -5.47
N LEU A 55 -5.10 -13.52 -4.48
CA LEU A 55 -3.79 -12.93 -4.70
C LEU A 55 -2.91 -13.81 -5.58
N ALA A 56 -2.91 -15.13 -5.36
CA ALA A 56 -2.17 -16.08 -6.18
C ALA A 56 -2.61 -16.05 -7.66
N LYS A 57 -3.89 -15.79 -7.94
CA LYS A 57 -4.42 -15.63 -9.30
C LYS A 57 -4.17 -14.23 -9.88
N GLY A 58 -4.21 -13.19 -9.05
CA GLY A 58 -4.06 -11.80 -9.48
C GLY A 58 -2.62 -11.38 -9.77
N VAL A 59 -1.64 -11.90 -9.01
CA VAL A 59 -0.22 -11.54 -9.18
C VAL A 59 0.30 -11.82 -10.60
N PRO A 60 0.04 -12.97 -11.23
CA PRO A 60 0.44 -13.22 -12.61
C PRO A 60 -0.17 -12.24 -13.61
N VAL A 61 -1.47 -11.93 -13.48
CA VAL A 61 -2.18 -10.99 -14.36
C VAL A 61 -1.60 -9.58 -14.22
N TRP A 62 -1.33 -9.15 -12.99
CA TRP A 62 -0.68 -7.87 -12.73
C TRP A 62 0.72 -7.78 -13.33
N LYS A 63 1.54 -8.83 -13.16
CA LYS A 63 2.87 -8.90 -13.79
C LYS A 63 2.80 -8.82 -15.30
N LYS A 64 1.81 -9.46 -15.92
CA LYS A 64 1.58 -9.37 -17.36
C LYS A 64 1.26 -7.93 -17.78
N ALA A 65 0.33 -7.27 -17.10
CA ALA A 65 -0.01 -5.87 -17.37
C ALA A 65 1.21 -4.94 -17.22
N GLN A 66 2.04 -5.15 -16.19
CA GLN A 66 3.30 -4.41 -16.03
C GLN A 66 4.28 -4.68 -17.17
N SER A 67 4.40 -5.92 -17.63
CA SER A 67 5.24 -6.29 -18.76
C SER A 67 4.76 -5.68 -20.07
N GLU A 68 3.44 -5.58 -20.28
CA GLU A 68 2.86 -4.94 -21.46
C GLU A 68 3.21 -3.45 -21.48
N VAL A 69 3.04 -2.75 -20.36
CA VAL A 69 3.49 -1.34 -20.24
C VAL A 69 4.99 -1.21 -20.50
N ALA A 70 5.79 -2.10 -19.92
CA ALA A 70 7.25 -2.08 -20.11
C ALA A 70 7.65 -2.33 -21.57
N SER A 71 6.90 -3.15 -22.32
CA SER A 71 7.15 -3.41 -23.74
C SER A 71 6.86 -2.21 -24.65
N LEU A 72 6.04 -1.26 -24.19
CA LEU A 72 5.70 -0.04 -24.92
C LEU A 72 6.69 1.11 -24.67
N MET A 73 7.65 0.91 -23.77
CA MET A 73 8.67 1.91 -23.41
C MET A 73 10.06 1.34 -23.66
N SER A 74 11.05 2.19 -23.97
CA SER A 74 12.43 1.74 -23.94
C SER A 74 12.83 1.41 -22.49
N GLY A 75 13.73 0.43 -22.30
CA GLY A 75 14.17 0.01 -20.96
C GLY A 75 14.78 1.17 -20.15
N SER A 76 15.47 2.10 -20.81
CA SER A 76 16.01 3.30 -20.19
C SER A 76 14.92 4.29 -19.78
N ASP A 77 13.87 4.49 -20.58
CA ASP A 77 12.82 5.47 -20.27
C ASP A 77 11.99 5.03 -19.07
N LEU A 78 11.67 3.74 -18.99
CA LEU A 78 10.96 3.16 -17.86
C LEU A 78 11.78 3.30 -16.56
N GLU A 79 13.07 2.97 -16.60
CA GLU A 79 13.97 3.10 -15.43
C GLU A 79 14.10 4.56 -14.96
N HIS A 80 14.31 5.52 -15.88
CA HIS A 80 14.37 6.94 -15.52
C HIS A 80 13.06 7.45 -14.92
N SER A 81 11.92 7.06 -15.50
CA SER A 81 10.59 7.43 -15.01
C SER A 81 10.35 6.87 -13.62
N MET A 82 10.62 5.58 -13.41
CA MET A 82 10.46 4.92 -12.11
C MET A 82 11.41 5.48 -11.06
N SER A 83 12.66 5.79 -11.43
CA SER A 83 13.63 6.45 -10.55
C SER A 83 13.12 7.82 -10.10
N SER A 84 12.58 8.61 -11.03
CA SER A 84 12.03 9.94 -10.75
C SER A 84 10.80 9.85 -9.84
N LEU A 85 9.86 8.95 -10.14
CA LEU A 85 8.68 8.71 -9.30
C LEU A 85 9.06 8.29 -7.87
N ARG A 86 10.02 7.36 -7.71
CA ARG A 86 10.51 6.93 -6.39
C ARG A 86 11.11 8.09 -5.60
N LYS A 87 11.91 8.95 -6.23
CA LYS A 87 12.48 10.16 -5.60
C LYS A 87 11.38 11.12 -5.15
N MET A 88 10.38 11.37 -6.01
CA MET A 88 9.23 12.22 -5.67
C MET A 88 8.41 11.65 -4.51
N THR A 89 8.12 10.35 -4.52
CA THR A 89 7.44 9.68 -3.41
C THR A 89 8.22 9.82 -2.10
N LYS A 90 9.54 9.59 -2.12
CA LYS A 90 10.41 9.74 -0.93
C LYS A 90 10.40 11.18 -0.40
N ALA A 91 10.50 12.17 -1.29
CA ALA A 91 10.45 13.59 -0.92
C ALA A 91 9.09 13.97 -0.30
N ALA A 92 7.99 13.52 -0.90
CA ALA A 92 6.64 13.77 -0.39
C ALA A 92 6.41 13.14 1.00
N VAL A 93 6.94 11.93 1.24
CA VAL A 93 6.86 11.27 2.56
C VAL A 93 7.68 12.04 3.60
N ALA A 94 8.91 12.44 3.28
CA ALA A 94 9.76 13.21 4.19
C ALA A 94 9.09 14.53 4.61
N ALA A 95 8.57 15.29 3.64
CA ALA A 95 7.86 16.54 3.93
C ALA A 95 6.62 16.35 4.83
N ARG A 96 5.89 15.24 4.69
CA ARG A 96 4.75 14.90 5.56
C ARG A 96 5.19 14.52 6.98
N ALA A 97 6.31 13.80 7.12
CA ALA A 97 6.86 13.43 8.42
C ALA A 97 7.29 14.68 9.21
N ASP A 98 7.97 15.62 8.54
CA ASP A 98 8.38 16.89 9.14
C ASP A 98 7.17 17.71 9.61
N THR A 99 6.11 17.75 8.79
CA THR A 99 4.85 18.44 9.14
C THR A 99 4.16 17.80 10.35
N ARG A 100 4.17 16.46 10.45
CA ARG A 100 3.57 15.73 11.59
C ARG A 100 4.38 15.93 12.88
N ALA A 101 5.71 15.90 12.81
CA ALA A 101 6.60 16.12 13.95
C ALA A 101 6.45 17.56 14.52
N ALA A 102 6.35 18.56 13.64
CA ALA A 102 6.13 19.95 14.03
C ALA A 102 4.77 20.17 14.72
N ARG A 103 3.75 19.39 14.39
CA ARG A 103 2.42 19.45 15.01
C ARG A 103 2.34 18.73 16.36
N ALA A 104 3.15 17.69 16.57
CA ALA A 104 3.19 16.94 17.84
C ALA A 104 4.04 17.61 18.93
N SER A 105 4.90 18.57 18.55
CA SER A 105 5.76 19.32 19.46
C SER A 105 5.14 20.67 19.92
N ARG A 106 3.85 20.90 19.61
CA ARG A 106 3.04 22.03 20.08
C ARG A 106 1.92 21.51 20.96
#